data_AF-A0A2E3DTE8-F1
#
_entry.id   AF-A0A2E3DTE8-F1
#
_cell.length_a   1.000
_cell.length_b   1.000
_cell.length_c   1.000
_cell.angle_alpha   90.00
_cell.angle_beta   90.00
_cell.angle_gamma   90.00
#
_symmetry.space_group_name_H-M   'P 1'
#
loop_
_entity.id
_entity.type
_entity.pdbx_description
1 polymer ?
#
loop_
_entity_poly.entity_id
_entity_poly.type
_entity_poly.pdbx_seq_one_letter_code
_entity_poly.pdbx_strand_id
1 'polypeptide(L)'
;MKTILHYITLTILSINIVAASDLRIESLGGNAGFWPEDDQNIMMFPATINDFNLAQVQDASGSNPYATFIFGDNAKYGFMLDGEGDNLLNLAYGTGDLGFLLGFDMDGNNQWVWDDAANKVVERKPSSMALNAMVGLNSGFGEVGLGVNYMSADNDNGNSDDDPGSLGLGLNLRREQSLWVFSHLLVSANFGSGKMELIDEYYDEEENYTSIDTMVLDMSSLSLEANLFRHWDIGSETDLLFAAGLGFASIGLGPDSVKVTSTAIVVPNYTLAVETNVADWATLRVGLNNSHLLSGTVEAEGSDQKMTEMGTTETNYSVGLGLEYDSFKLDLDLNPDFLTNPVHYITGNNDGSPLSTKATITYTF
;
A
#
# COMPACT_ATOMS: atom_id res chain seq x y z
N MET A 1 2.05 -21.75 42.39
CA MET A 1 1.72 -20.33 42.17
C MET A 1 2.74 -19.61 41.28
N LYS A 2 4.06 -19.73 41.47
CA LYS A 2 5.06 -19.06 40.60
C LYS A 2 5.05 -19.52 39.13
N THR A 3 4.76 -20.79 38.86
CA THR A 3 4.66 -21.33 37.49
C THR A 3 3.39 -20.93 36.76
N ILE A 4 2.25 -20.90 37.46
CA ILE A 4 0.97 -20.43 36.89
C ILE A 4 1.01 -18.94 36.60
N LEU A 5 1.66 -18.14 37.47
CA LEU A 5 1.86 -16.72 37.19
C LEU A 5 2.77 -16.51 35.98
N HIS A 6 3.84 -17.31 35.81
CA HIS A 6 4.69 -17.24 34.60
C HIS A 6 3.95 -17.59 33.32
N TYR A 7 3.08 -18.61 33.33
CA TYR A 7 2.25 -18.91 32.17
C TYR A 7 1.19 -17.84 31.93
N ILE A 8 0.58 -17.28 32.97
CA ILE A 8 -0.39 -16.17 32.81
C ILE A 8 0.33 -14.91 32.30
N THR A 9 1.55 -14.60 32.75
CA THR A 9 2.33 -13.48 32.22
C THR A 9 2.76 -13.74 30.78
N LEU A 10 3.20 -14.96 30.41
CA LEU A 10 3.49 -15.31 29.01
C LEU A 10 2.24 -15.28 28.12
N THR A 11 1.07 -15.70 28.64
CA THR A 11 -0.18 -15.73 27.86
C THR A 11 -0.84 -14.35 27.76
N ILE A 12 -0.60 -13.45 28.73
CA ILE A 12 -1.06 -12.06 28.68
C ILE A 12 -0.11 -11.18 27.84
N LEU A 13 1.18 -11.52 27.75
CA LEU A 13 2.12 -10.86 26.84
C LEU A 13 2.03 -11.37 25.39
N SER A 14 1.43 -12.54 25.16
CA SER A 14 1.23 -13.12 23.82
C SER A 14 -0.15 -12.84 23.22
N ILE A 15 -0.95 -11.97 23.84
CA ILE A 15 -2.16 -11.38 23.24
C ILE A 15 -1.94 -9.87 23.21
N ASN A 16 -0.82 -9.43 22.66
CA ASN A 16 -0.85 -8.18 21.93
C ASN A 16 -1.52 -8.55 20.62
N ILE A 17 -2.84 -8.31 20.50
CA ILE A 17 -3.42 -8.14 19.18
C ILE A 17 -2.65 -6.96 18.61
N VAL A 18 -1.66 -7.25 17.76
CA VAL A 18 -0.87 -6.22 17.09
C VAL A 18 -1.77 -5.62 16.02
N ALA A 19 -2.80 -4.89 16.46
CA ALA A 19 -3.43 -3.91 15.60
C ALA A 19 -2.33 -2.91 15.23
N ALA A 20 -2.14 -2.74 13.94
CA ALA A 20 -0.94 -2.29 13.31
C ALA A 20 -1.26 -1.44 12.08
N SER A 21 -0.69 -0.26 12.10
CA SER A 21 -0.89 0.74 11.07
C SER A 21 -0.09 0.49 9.80
N ASP A 22 -0.44 1.19 8.73
CA ASP A 22 0.41 1.32 7.54
C ASP A 22 1.83 1.76 7.91
N LEU A 23 1.98 2.63 8.92
CA LEU A 23 3.29 3.08 9.40
C LEU A 23 4.12 1.96 10.04
N ARG A 24 3.47 1.02 10.75
CA ARG A 24 4.17 -0.18 11.23
C ARG A 24 4.72 -0.96 10.05
N ILE A 25 3.91 -1.24 9.03
CA ILE A 25 4.34 -1.99 7.84
C ILE A 25 5.43 -1.23 7.06
N GLU A 26 5.27 0.07 6.82
CA GLU A 26 6.28 0.93 6.17
C GLU A 26 7.63 0.84 6.91
N SER A 27 7.61 0.89 8.25
CA SER A 27 8.82 0.76 9.08
C SER A 27 9.45 -0.63 9.10
N LEU A 28 8.73 -1.65 8.63
CA LEU A 28 9.14 -3.05 8.58
C LEU A 28 9.39 -3.55 7.14
N GLY A 29 9.61 -2.62 6.21
CA GLY A 29 9.94 -2.94 4.81
C GLY A 29 8.74 -2.93 3.85
N GLY A 30 7.55 -2.53 4.28
CA GLY A 30 6.47 -2.10 3.39
C GLY A 30 5.63 -3.20 2.75
N ASN A 31 5.78 -4.47 3.14
CA ASN A 31 4.94 -5.56 2.63
C ASN A 31 4.15 -6.23 3.77
N ALA A 32 2.86 -5.90 3.87
CA ALA A 32 1.95 -6.42 4.89
C ALA A 32 1.80 -7.95 4.82
N GLY A 33 1.92 -8.55 3.63
CA GLY A 33 1.81 -9.99 3.42
C GLY A 33 2.87 -10.81 4.17
N PHE A 34 3.99 -10.18 4.57
CA PHE A 34 4.98 -10.81 5.44
C PHE A 34 4.60 -10.81 6.91
N TRP A 35 3.58 -10.06 7.33
CA TRP A 35 3.21 -9.88 8.74
C TRP A 35 1.77 -10.33 8.99
N PRO A 36 1.48 -11.64 9.10
CA PRO A 36 0.09 -12.15 9.09
C PRO A 36 -0.88 -11.57 10.10
N GLU A 37 -0.37 -11.17 11.26
CA GLU A 37 -1.15 -10.65 12.39
C GLU A 37 -1.52 -9.17 12.26
N ASP A 38 -1.11 -8.51 11.18
CA ASP A 38 -1.25 -7.07 10.95
C ASP A 38 -2.55 -6.74 10.19
N ASP A 39 -3.33 -5.73 10.60
CA ASP A 39 -4.60 -5.38 9.93
C ASP A 39 -4.45 -4.87 8.51
N GLN A 40 -3.26 -4.42 8.09
CA GLN A 40 -3.03 -4.10 6.68
C GLN A 40 -3.16 -5.32 5.77
N ASN A 41 -3.11 -6.54 6.32
CA ASN A 41 -3.42 -7.75 5.56
C ASN A 41 -4.84 -7.79 5.05
N ILE A 42 -5.79 -7.06 5.64
CA ILE A 42 -7.18 -7.03 5.17
C ILE A 42 -7.23 -6.64 3.69
N MET A 43 -6.34 -5.74 3.25
CA MET A 43 -6.25 -5.27 1.87
C MET A 43 -5.62 -6.28 0.91
N MET A 44 -4.92 -7.31 1.41
CA MET A 44 -4.37 -8.40 0.60
C MET A 44 -5.19 -9.70 0.72
N PHE A 45 -5.73 -9.96 1.90
CA PHE A 45 -6.42 -11.16 2.36
C PHE A 45 -7.65 -10.75 3.18
N PRO A 46 -8.77 -10.36 2.55
CA PRO A 46 -9.93 -9.82 3.27
C PRO A 46 -10.48 -10.68 4.42
N ALA A 47 -10.23 -12.00 4.41
CA ALA A 47 -10.64 -12.91 5.48
C ALA A 47 -9.98 -12.58 6.84
N THR A 48 -8.83 -11.91 6.87
CA THR A 48 -8.16 -11.52 8.13
C THR A 48 -8.96 -10.47 8.90
N ILE A 49 -9.97 -9.82 8.31
CA ILE A 49 -10.85 -8.91 9.05
C ILE A 49 -11.47 -9.59 10.29
N ASN A 50 -11.68 -10.90 10.24
CA ASN A 50 -12.24 -11.70 11.32
C ASN A 50 -11.40 -11.67 12.60
N ASP A 51 -10.13 -11.26 12.52
CA ASP A 51 -9.18 -11.24 13.63
C ASP A 51 -9.18 -9.90 14.39
N PHE A 52 -9.88 -8.88 13.88
CA PHE A 52 -9.78 -7.51 14.38
C PHE A 52 -11.07 -6.97 15.01
N ASN A 53 -10.88 -6.12 16.02
CA ASN A 53 -11.85 -5.16 16.56
C ASN A 53 -11.05 -3.89 16.86
N LEU A 54 -11.14 -2.90 15.98
CA LEU A 54 -10.29 -1.72 16.07
C LEU A 54 -10.97 -0.46 15.57
N ALA A 55 -10.49 0.66 16.07
CA ALA A 55 -10.69 1.99 15.52
C ALA A 55 -9.30 2.59 15.30
N GLN A 56 -9.00 2.95 14.06
CA GLN A 56 -7.68 3.44 13.66
C GLN A 56 -7.84 4.71 12.85
N VAL A 57 -6.98 5.69 13.12
CA VAL A 57 -6.83 6.92 12.33
C VAL A 57 -5.39 6.97 11.86
N GLN A 58 -5.21 6.82 10.57
CA GLN A 58 -3.93 6.82 9.89
C GLN A 58 -3.58 8.21 9.37
N ASP A 59 -2.29 8.50 9.32
CA ASP A 59 -1.75 9.82 8.98
C ASP A 59 -2.44 10.98 9.73
N ALA A 60 -2.65 10.80 11.04
CA ALA A 60 -3.34 11.75 11.91
C ALA A 60 -2.66 13.14 11.97
N SER A 61 -1.40 13.24 11.54
CA SER A 61 -0.63 14.48 11.43
C SER A 61 -0.60 15.08 10.02
N GLY A 62 -1.09 14.35 9.00
CA GLY A 62 -1.08 14.77 7.60
C GLY A 62 -2.29 15.60 7.18
N SER A 63 -2.36 15.91 5.88
CA SER A 63 -3.45 16.70 5.31
C SER A 63 -4.73 15.91 5.10
N ASN A 64 -4.62 14.62 4.80
CA ASN A 64 -5.75 13.75 4.42
C ASN A 64 -5.78 12.50 5.31
N PRO A 65 -6.06 12.64 6.62
CA PRO A 65 -6.14 11.49 7.52
C PRO A 65 -7.28 10.57 7.11
N TYR A 66 -7.04 9.27 7.18
CA TYR A 66 -8.04 8.24 6.85
C TYR A 66 -8.29 7.36 8.06
N ALA A 67 -9.45 6.72 8.12
CA ALA A 67 -9.87 5.98 9.30
C ALA A 67 -10.47 4.62 8.96
N THR A 68 -10.17 3.63 9.80
CA THR A 68 -10.70 2.27 9.71
C THR A 68 -11.39 1.93 11.01
N PHE A 69 -12.63 1.48 10.92
CA PHE A 69 -13.41 0.98 12.05
C PHE A 69 -13.84 -0.45 11.74
N ILE A 70 -13.48 -1.41 12.59
CA ILE A 70 -13.86 -2.81 12.47
C ILE A 70 -14.42 -3.26 13.80
N PHE A 71 -15.61 -3.87 13.80
CA PHE A 71 -16.26 -4.33 15.01
C PHE A 71 -17.16 -5.54 14.74
N GLY A 72 -17.37 -6.34 15.80
CA GLY A 72 -18.32 -7.44 15.81
C GLY A 72 -17.74 -8.68 16.48
N ASP A 73 -18.61 -9.66 16.69
CA ASP A 73 -18.25 -10.93 17.30
C ASP A 73 -18.04 -11.99 16.21
N ASN A 74 -19.05 -12.86 16.01
CA ASN A 74 -19.00 -13.95 15.02
C ASN A 74 -18.96 -13.47 13.56
N ALA A 75 -19.50 -12.27 13.32
CA ALA A 75 -19.42 -11.58 12.05
C ALA A 75 -18.83 -10.20 12.31
N LYS A 76 -17.91 -9.79 11.45
CA LYS A 76 -17.27 -8.48 11.49
C LYS A 76 -17.90 -7.55 10.48
N TYR A 77 -18.00 -6.30 10.87
CA TYR A 77 -18.42 -5.20 10.03
C TYR A 77 -17.34 -4.13 10.10
N GLY A 78 -17.05 -3.49 8.97
CA GLY A 78 -16.13 -2.37 8.97
C GLY A 78 -16.54 -1.24 8.05
N PHE A 79 -16.05 -0.07 8.40
CA PHE A 79 -16.15 1.16 7.62
C PHE A 79 -14.74 1.72 7.45
N MET A 80 -14.40 2.05 6.22
CA MET A 80 -13.13 2.70 5.89
C MET A 80 -13.46 4.10 5.34
N LEU A 81 -12.68 5.10 5.71
CA LEU A 81 -12.87 6.48 5.25
C LEU A 81 -11.53 6.92 4.71
N ASP A 82 -11.41 7.18 3.41
CA ASP A 82 -10.24 7.91 2.91
C ASP A 82 -10.34 9.40 3.24
N GLY A 83 -9.20 10.05 3.42
CA GLY A 83 -9.15 11.46 3.83
C GLY A 83 -9.51 12.45 2.73
N GLU A 84 -9.92 12.00 1.54
CA GLU A 84 -10.10 12.82 0.34
C GLU A 84 -11.54 13.32 0.16
N GLY A 85 -12.52 12.70 0.84
CA GLY A 85 -13.90 13.22 0.90
C GLY A 85 -14.83 12.82 -0.25
N ASP A 86 -14.35 12.05 -1.21
CA ASP A 86 -15.09 11.66 -2.44
C ASP A 86 -15.66 10.23 -2.38
N ASN A 87 -15.49 9.56 -1.24
CA ASN A 87 -16.00 8.23 -1.00
C ASN A 87 -17.47 8.23 -0.65
N LEU A 88 -18.28 7.59 -1.50
CA LEU A 88 -19.70 7.39 -1.18
C LEU A 88 -19.86 6.25 -0.17
N LEU A 89 -19.11 5.16 -0.33
CA LEU A 89 -19.26 3.97 0.49
C LEU A 89 -18.00 3.11 0.49
N ASN A 90 -17.44 2.86 1.68
CA ASN A 90 -16.42 1.82 1.87
C ASN A 90 -16.78 0.93 3.05
N LEU A 91 -17.06 -0.33 2.76
CA LEU A 91 -17.55 -1.33 3.69
C LEU A 91 -16.68 -2.57 3.71
N ALA A 92 -16.61 -3.17 4.89
CA ALA A 92 -15.99 -4.45 5.09
C ALA A 92 -16.94 -5.40 5.83
N TYR A 93 -16.88 -6.68 5.49
CA TYR A 93 -17.66 -7.73 6.13
C TYR A 93 -16.83 -9.00 6.25
N GLY A 94 -16.88 -9.64 7.42
CA GLY A 94 -16.22 -10.92 7.65
C GLY A 94 -17.14 -11.90 8.37
N THR A 95 -17.01 -13.18 8.06
CA THR A 95 -17.61 -14.24 8.86
C THR A 95 -16.83 -15.55 8.70
N GLY A 96 -16.33 -16.08 9.81
CA GLY A 96 -15.54 -17.32 9.81
C GLY A 96 -14.32 -17.21 8.91
N ASP A 97 -14.27 -18.05 7.87
CA ASP A 97 -13.15 -18.12 6.92
C ASP A 97 -13.27 -17.12 5.75
N LEU A 98 -14.38 -16.38 5.65
CA LEU A 98 -14.67 -15.45 4.55
C LEU A 98 -14.47 -14.00 5.01
N GLY A 99 -13.92 -13.19 4.10
CA GLY A 99 -13.97 -11.73 4.20
C GLY A 99 -14.30 -11.08 2.87
N PHE A 100 -14.85 -9.87 2.93
CA PHE A 100 -15.30 -9.10 1.78
C PHE A 100 -15.08 -7.61 2.03
N LEU A 101 -14.56 -6.92 1.02
CA LEU A 101 -14.42 -5.47 0.98
C LEU A 101 -15.14 -4.92 -0.24
N LEU A 102 -15.84 -3.80 -0.07
CA LEU A 102 -16.50 -3.06 -1.13
C LEU A 102 -16.21 -1.57 -0.96
N GLY A 103 -15.66 -0.96 -1.98
CA GLY A 103 -15.53 0.49 -2.12
C GLY A 103 -16.30 0.99 -3.32
N PHE A 104 -16.92 2.15 -3.18
CA PHE A 104 -17.66 2.81 -4.24
C PHE A 104 -17.54 4.32 -4.07
N ASP A 105 -16.92 4.94 -5.07
CA ASP A 105 -16.46 6.32 -5.00
C ASP A 105 -16.97 7.07 -6.22
N MET A 106 -17.34 8.33 -6.02
CA MET A 106 -17.86 9.20 -7.07
C MET A 106 -17.31 10.59 -6.84
N ASP A 107 -16.59 11.09 -7.83
CA ASP A 107 -16.09 12.47 -7.83
C ASP A 107 -16.68 13.23 -9.03
N GLY A 108 -16.87 14.52 -8.84
CA GLY A 108 -17.34 15.42 -9.87
C GLY A 108 -17.18 16.86 -9.42
N ASN A 109 -16.26 17.58 -10.06
CA ASN A 109 -15.95 18.96 -9.73
C ASN A 109 -15.88 19.80 -11.00
N ASN A 110 -16.61 20.92 -11.01
CA ASN A 110 -16.59 21.83 -12.16
C ASN A 110 -15.18 22.43 -12.31
N GLN A 111 -14.66 22.37 -13.54
CA GLN A 111 -13.39 22.96 -13.92
C GLN A 111 -13.61 24.11 -14.89
N TRP A 112 -12.83 25.18 -14.76
CA TRP A 112 -12.87 26.34 -15.65
C TRP A 112 -11.59 26.36 -16.45
N VAL A 113 -11.67 25.90 -17.69
CA VAL A 113 -10.52 25.77 -18.61
C VAL A 113 -10.74 26.73 -19.76
N TRP A 114 -9.68 27.25 -20.35
CA TRP A 114 -9.82 28.04 -21.56
C TRP A 114 -9.65 27.17 -22.80
N ASP A 115 -10.56 27.41 -23.73
CA ASP A 115 -10.67 26.69 -24.97
C ASP A 115 -10.11 27.58 -26.08
N ASP A 116 -9.00 27.15 -26.67
CA ASP A 116 -8.33 27.86 -27.76
C ASP A 116 -9.19 27.94 -29.03
N ALA A 117 -10.03 26.91 -29.29
CA ALA A 117 -10.93 26.91 -30.44
C ALA A 117 -12.08 27.91 -30.25
N ALA A 118 -12.55 28.09 -29.01
CA ALA A 118 -13.60 29.04 -28.67
C ALA A 118 -13.09 30.43 -28.23
N ASN A 119 -11.78 30.58 -28.02
CA ASN A 119 -11.08 31.77 -27.52
C ASN A 119 -11.76 32.37 -26.28
N LYS A 120 -12.12 31.51 -25.32
CA LYS A 120 -12.81 31.88 -24.08
C LYS A 120 -12.63 30.82 -23.00
N VAL A 121 -12.87 31.21 -21.74
CA VAL A 121 -13.05 30.26 -20.64
C VAL A 121 -14.38 29.50 -20.83
N VAL A 122 -14.30 28.18 -20.77
CA VAL A 122 -15.42 27.24 -20.79
C VAL A 122 -15.50 26.49 -19.46
N GLU A 123 -16.71 26.15 -19.04
CA GLU A 123 -16.95 25.27 -17.90
C GLU A 123 -16.89 23.82 -18.40
N ARG A 124 -16.01 23.00 -17.83
CA ARG A 124 -16.00 21.54 -17.94
C ARG A 124 -16.60 20.94 -16.66
N LYS A 125 -17.30 19.83 -16.79
CA LYS A 125 -17.93 19.09 -15.68
C LYS A 125 -17.44 17.66 -15.66
N PRO A 126 -16.13 17.45 -15.45
CA PRO A 126 -15.61 16.11 -15.36
C PRO A 126 -16.27 15.38 -14.20
N SER A 127 -16.44 14.07 -14.37
CA SER A 127 -16.94 13.19 -13.34
C SER A 127 -16.25 11.84 -13.40
N SER A 128 -16.15 11.15 -12.28
CA SER A 128 -15.59 9.82 -12.22
C SER A 128 -16.37 8.91 -11.27
N MET A 129 -16.22 7.62 -11.50
CA MET A 129 -16.76 6.57 -10.66
C MET A 129 -15.69 5.50 -10.50
N ALA A 130 -15.50 5.03 -9.27
CA ALA A 130 -14.69 3.86 -8.98
C ALA A 130 -15.50 2.81 -8.21
N LEU A 131 -15.26 1.54 -8.53
CA LEU A 131 -15.79 0.38 -7.83
C LEU A 131 -14.62 -0.53 -7.45
N ASN A 132 -14.51 -0.81 -6.17
CA ASN A 132 -13.53 -1.70 -5.59
C ASN A 132 -14.25 -2.88 -4.95
N ALA A 133 -13.89 -4.10 -5.28
CA ALA A 133 -14.40 -5.27 -4.58
C ALA A 133 -13.31 -6.29 -4.35
N MET A 134 -13.19 -6.77 -3.12
CA MET A 134 -12.26 -7.83 -2.77
C MET A 134 -12.94 -8.92 -1.95
N VAL A 135 -12.53 -10.16 -2.17
CA VAL A 135 -12.96 -11.32 -1.41
C VAL A 135 -11.75 -12.09 -0.92
N GLY A 136 -11.82 -12.53 0.33
CA GLY A 136 -10.76 -13.30 0.98
C GLY A 136 -11.31 -14.61 1.50
N LEU A 137 -10.49 -15.65 1.42
CA LEU A 137 -10.75 -16.96 2.00
C LEU A 137 -9.54 -17.42 2.80
N ASN A 138 -9.74 -17.73 4.08
CA ASN A 138 -8.76 -18.45 4.88
C ASN A 138 -9.14 -19.94 4.87
N SER A 139 -8.24 -20.82 4.46
CA SER A 139 -8.53 -22.26 4.35
C SER A 139 -7.32 -23.09 4.73
N GLY A 140 -7.48 -24.40 4.86
CA GLY A 140 -6.36 -25.31 5.07
C GLY A 140 -5.29 -25.32 3.97
N PHE A 141 -5.56 -24.70 2.80
CA PHE A 141 -4.54 -24.51 1.75
C PHE A 141 -3.65 -23.27 1.99
N GLY A 142 -4.16 -22.29 2.73
CA GLY A 142 -3.60 -20.95 2.91
C GLY A 142 -4.69 -19.87 2.82
N GLU A 143 -4.25 -18.62 2.90
CA GLU A 143 -5.05 -17.42 2.72
C GLU A 143 -5.01 -16.99 1.26
N VAL A 144 -6.18 -16.75 0.69
CA VAL A 144 -6.36 -16.31 -0.68
C VAL A 144 -7.10 -14.98 -0.65
N GLY A 145 -6.61 -14.00 -1.41
CA GLY A 145 -7.31 -12.76 -1.69
C GLY A 145 -7.49 -12.59 -3.18
N LEU A 146 -8.68 -12.14 -3.59
CA LEU A 146 -9.01 -11.79 -4.96
C LEU A 146 -9.62 -10.40 -4.98
N GLY A 147 -9.18 -9.56 -5.91
CA GLY A 147 -9.63 -8.19 -6.02
C GLY A 147 -9.97 -7.80 -7.45
N VAL A 148 -10.95 -6.89 -7.56
CA VAL A 148 -11.24 -6.15 -8.78
C VAL A 148 -11.35 -4.67 -8.42
N ASN A 149 -10.72 -3.84 -9.24
CA ASN A 149 -10.90 -2.39 -9.25
C ASN A 149 -11.41 -2.02 -10.65
N TYR A 150 -12.43 -1.20 -10.71
CA TYR A 150 -12.93 -0.62 -11.95
C TYR A 150 -13.07 0.87 -11.77
N MET A 151 -12.63 1.64 -12.76
CA MET A 151 -12.78 3.08 -12.77
C MET A 151 -13.23 3.52 -14.16
N SER A 152 -14.09 4.54 -14.19
CA SER A 152 -14.47 5.25 -15.41
C SER A 152 -14.58 6.73 -15.10
N ALA A 153 -14.08 7.57 -15.99
CA ALA A 153 -14.25 9.01 -15.92
C ALA A 153 -14.89 9.52 -17.21
N ASP A 154 -15.57 10.65 -17.13
CA ASP A 154 -15.94 11.50 -18.26
C ASP A 154 -15.20 12.82 -18.02
N ASN A 155 -14.33 13.22 -18.93
CA ASN A 155 -13.54 14.44 -18.75
C ASN A 155 -14.23 15.68 -19.32
N ASP A 156 -15.42 15.56 -19.92
CA ASP A 156 -16.19 16.64 -20.54
C ASP A 156 -15.35 17.50 -21.51
N ASN A 157 -14.42 16.87 -22.25
CA ASN A 157 -13.62 17.55 -23.28
C ASN A 157 -14.35 17.63 -24.64
N GLY A 158 -15.56 17.09 -24.74
CA GLY A 158 -16.38 17.09 -25.95
C GLY A 158 -16.02 16.02 -27.00
N ASN A 159 -15.05 15.14 -26.71
CA ASN A 159 -14.71 13.96 -27.50
C ASN A 159 -15.11 12.67 -26.74
N SER A 160 -16.25 12.08 -27.11
CA SER A 160 -16.82 10.92 -26.41
C SER A 160 -16.08 9.59 -26.60
N ASP A 161 -15.08 9.53 -27.47
CA ASP A 161 -14.46 8.26 -27.88
C ASP A 161 -13.22 7.89 -27.02
N ASP A 162 -12.73 8.82 -26.18
CA ASP A 162 -11.45 8.72 -25.48
C ASP A 162 -11.50 9.09 -23.99
N ASP A 163 -12.56 8.68 -23.30
CA ASP A 163 -12.66 8.88 -21.86
C ASP A 163 -11.75 7.92 -21.06
N PRO A 164 -11.13 8.37 -19.96
CA PRO A 164 -10.31 7.50 -19.11
C PRO A 164 -11.13 6.41 -18.42
N GLY A 165 -10.50 5.26 -18.22
CA GLY A 165 -11.10 4.19 -17.44
C GLY A 165 -10.15 3.02 -17.30
N SER A 166 -10.30 2.25 -16.23
CA SER A 166 -9.39 1.15 -15.94
C SER A 166 -10.10 -0.05 -15.32
N LEU A 167 -9.47 -1.20 -15.49
CA LEU A 167 -9.80 -2.46 -14.84
C LEU A 167 -8.52 -3.02 -14.24
N GLY A 168 -8.51 -3.18 -12.92
CA GLY A 168 -7.51 -3.91 -12.15
C GLY A 168 -8.05 -5.26 -11.69
N LEU A 169 -7.24 -6.30 -11.77
CA LEU A 169 -7.50 -7.61 -11.19
C LEU A 169 -6.31 -8.02 -10.33
N GLY A 170 -6.57 -8.42 -9.09
CA GLY A 170 -5.55 -8.82 -8.13
C GLY A 170 -5.79 -10.24 -7.60
N LEU A 171 -4.71 -10.97 -7.37
CA LEU A 171 -4.69 -12.25 -6.69
C LEU A 171 -3.52 -12.28 -5.72
N ASN A 172 -3.80 -12.67 -4.47
CA ASN A 172 -2.79 -12.92 -3.45
C ASN A 172 -2.99 -14.33 -2.88
N LEU A 173 -1.89 -15.02 -2.60
CA LEU A 173 -1.85 -16.29 -1.91
C LEU A 173 -0.74 -16.25 -0.86
N ARG A 174 -1.09 -16.51 0.40
CA ARG A 174 -0.14 -16.80 1.46
C ARG A 174 -0.39 -18.19 2.01
N ARG A 175 0.67 -18.97 2.19
CA ARG A 175 0.57 -20.32 2.78
C ARG A 175 1.84 -20.71 3.49
N GLU A 176 1.70 -21.62 4.45
CA GLU A 176 2.83 -22.36 4.98
C GLU A 176 3.53 -23.16 3.88
N GLN A 177 4.84 -22.98 3.78
CA GLN A 177 5.70 -23.64 2.82
C GLN A 177 7.10 -23.78 3.42
N SER A 178 7.39 -24.96 3.97
CA SER A 178 8.73 -25.28 4.45
C SER A 178 9.67 -25.50 3.24
N LEU A 179 10.54 -24.53 2.97
CA LEU A 179 11.60 -24.65 1.98
C LEU A 179 12.91 -24.03 2.51
N TRP A 180 13.92 -24.87 2.71
CA TRP A 180 15.22 -24.47 3.26
C TRP A 180 15.09 -23.75 4.62
N VAL A 181 15.42 -22.46 4.70
CA VAL A 181 15.31 -21.65 5.92
C VAL A 181 13.98 -20.89 6.02
N PHE A 182 13.10 -20.99 5.02
CA PHE A 182 11.83 -20.29 4.99
C PHE A 182 10.68 -21.18 5.50
N SER A 183 9.64 -20.56 6.03
CA SER A 183 8.43 -21.25 6.53
C SER A 183 7.17 -20.90 5.75
N HIS A 184 7.17 -19.82 4.98
CA HIS A 184 6.00 -19.36 4.25
C HIS A 184 6.34 -19.00 2.80
N LEU A 185 5.30 -19.06 1.97
CA LEU A 185 5.28 -18.57 0.61
C LEU A 185 4.20 -17.48 0.51
N LEU A 186 4.56 -16.35 -0.09
CA LEU A 186 3.67 -15.28 -0.51
C LEU A 186 3.76 -15.16 -2.04
N VAL A 187 2.62 -15.21 -2.72
CA VAL A 187 2.52 -15.02 -4.16
C VAL A 187 1.49 -13.92 -4.43
N SER A 188 1.84 -13.02 -5.34
CA SER A 188 0.95 -11.94 -5.77
C SER A 188 0.95 -11.85 -7.29
N ALA A 189 -0.23 -11.63 -7.86
CA ALA A 189 -0.41 -11.41 -9.28
C ALA A 189 -1.41 -10.28 -9.48
N ASN A 190 -0.98 -9.22 -10.16
CA ASN A 190 -1.81 -8.04 -10.42
C ASN A 190 -1.80 -7.75 -11.91
N PHE A 191 -2.97 -7.59 -12.50
CA PHE A 191 -3.17 -7.21 -13.88
C PHE A 191 -3.94 -5.89 -13.92
N GLY A 192 -3.53 -4.97 -14.78
CA GLY A 192 -4.23 -3.73 -15.05
C GLY A 192 -4.40 -3.52 -16.54
N SER A 193 -5.51 -2.92 -16.94
CA SER A 193 -5.72 -2.45 -18.31
C SER A 193 -6.65 -1.25 -18.32
N GLY A 194 -6.47 -0.32 -19.24
CA GLY A 194 -7.37 0.82 -19.35
C GLY A 194 -6.90 1.86 -20.33
N LYS A 195 -7.56 3.01 -20.26
CA LYS A 195 -7.19 4.28 -20.88
C LYS A 195 -6.87 5.29 -19.78
N MET A 196 -5.80 6.07 -19.94
CA MET A 196 -5.41 7.13 -19.03
C MET A 196 -5.30 8.45 -19.81
N GLU A 197 -5.84 9.53 -19.25
CA GLU A 197 -5.60 10.88 -19.77
C GLU A 197 -4.30 11.42 -19.20
N LEU A 198 -3.42 11.86 -20.09
CA LEU A 198 -2.29 12.71 -19.78
C LEU A 198 -2.68 14.14 -20.09
N ILE A 199 -2.57 15.00 -19.08
CA ILE A 199 -2.78 16.43 -19.17
C ILE A 199 -1.39 17.07 -19.23
N ASP A 200 -1.05 17.71 -20.35
CA ASP A 200 0.13 18.54 -20.50
C ASP A 200 -0.27 20.01 -20.32
N GLU A 201 0.15 20.60 -19.20
CA GLU A 201 -0.16 21.98 -18.85
C GLU A 201 1.03 22.88 -19.23
N TYR A 202 0.80 23.79 -20.17
CA TYR A 202 1.81 24.74 -20.63
C TYR A 202 1.41 26.17 -20.27
N TYR A 203 2.27 26.85 -19.50
CA TYR A 203 2.09 28.26 -19.16
C TYR A 203 2.89 29.16 -20.09
N ASP A 204 2.21 30.07 -20.78
CA ASP A 204 2.81 31.12 -21.59
C ASP A 204 2.97 32.40 -20.75
N GLU A 205 4.23 32.74 -20.43
CA GLU A 205 4.57 33.95 -19.65
C GLU A 205 4.31 35.26 -20.43
N GLU A 206 4.36 35.25 -21.76
CA GLU A 206 4.18 36.46 -22.59
C GLU A 206 2.70 36.81 -22.74
N GLU A 207 1.84 35.79 -22.92
CA GLU A 207 0.39 35.95 -23.04
C GLU A 207 -0.36 35.83 -21.69
N ASN A 208 0.37 35.48 -20.61
CA ASN A 208 -0.16 35.29 -19.25
C ASN A 208 -1.36 34.33 -19.25
N TYR A 209 -1.19 33.18 -19.90
CA TYR A 209 -2.25 32.19 -20.13
C TYR A 209 -1.69 30.75 -20.05
N THR A 210 -2.53 29.78 -19.65
CA THR A 210 -2.18 28.36 -19.53
C THR A 210 -2.92 27.53 -20.59
N SER A 211 -2.25 26.98 -21.59
CA SER A 211 -2.86 26.00 -22.51
C SER A 211 -2.80 24.58 -21.92
N ILE A 212 -3.86 23.80 -22.11
CA ILE A 212 -3.93 22.39 -21.70
C ILE A 212 -4.04 21.53 -22.96
N ASP A 213 -3.07 20.63 -23.18
CA ASP A 213 -3.17 19.57 -24.19
C ASP A 213 -3.51 18.25 -23.48
N THR A 214 -4.45 17.48 -24.03
CA THR A 214 -4.92 16.23 -23.42
C THR A 214 -4.75 15.08 -24.41
N MET A 215 -3.98 14.08 -24.02
CA MET A 215 -3.80 12.85 -24.79
C MET A 215 -4.29 11.66 -23.98
N VAL A 216 -4.99 10.73 -24.64
CA VAL A 216 -5.47 9.51 -24.00
C VAL A 216 -4.60 8.35 -24.46
N LEU A 217 -4.07 7.61 -23.50
CA LEU A 217 -3.16 6.49 -23.72
C LEU A 217 -3.80 5.17 -23.31
N ASP A 218 -3.60 4.16 -24.15
CA ASP A 218 -3.82 2.78 -23.76
C ASP A 218 -2.76 2.35 -22.74
N MET A 219 -3.23 1.74 -21.66
CA MET A 219 -2.40 1.18 -20.60
C MET A 219 -2.69 -0.31 -20.42
N SER A 220 -1.64 -1.07 -20.20
CA SER A 220 -1.72 -2.45 -19.68
C SER A 220 -0.57 -2.70 -18.71
N SER A 221 -0.82 -3.48 -17.66
CA SER A 221 0.19 -3.83 -16.68
C SER A 221 0.02 -5.27 -16.19
N LEU A 222 1.14 -5.90 -15.85
CA LEU A 222 1.21 -7.20 -15.21
C LEU A 222 2.34 -7.16 -14.19
N SER A 223 2.04 -7.43 -12.92
CA SER A 223 3.01 -7.67 -11.86
C SER A 223 2.82 -9.07 -11.31
N LEU A 224 3.91 -9.82 -11.17
CA LEU A 224 3.95 -11.15 -10.58
C LEU A 224 5.08 -11.20 -9.56
N GLU A 225 4.78 -11.66 -8.35
CA GLU A 225 5.75 -11.80 -7.29
C GLU A 225 5.62 -13.15 -6.60
N ALA A 226 6.77 -13.72 -6.23
CA ALA A 226 6.84 -14.91 -5.40
C ALA A 226 7.97 -14.76 -4.39
N ASN A 227 7.61 -14.71 -3.12
CA ASN A 227 8.50 -14.49 -2.01
C ASN A 227 8.40 -15.63 -1.00
N LEU A 228 9.55 -16.09 -0.50
CA LEU A 228 9.63 -16.97 0.65
C LEU A 228 10.03 -16.15 1.85
N PHE A 229 9.40 -16.38 3.00
CA PHE A 229 9.73 -15.63 4.21
C PHE A 229 9.66 -16.47 5.48
N ARG A 230 10.30 -15.96 6.54
CA ARG A 230 10.28 -16.53 7.89
C ARG A 230 10.50 -15.44 8.94
N HIS A 231 9.80 -15.62 10.06
CA HIS A 231 10.04 -14.95 11.33
C HIS A 231 10.92 -15.81 12.26
N TRP A 232 11.81 -15.18 13.00
CA TRP A 232 12.55 -15.79 14.10
C TRP A 232 12.40 -14.93 15.35
N ASP A 233 11.99 -15.58 16.43
CA ASP A 233 12.04 -14.98 17.76
C ASP A 233 13.50 -14.96 18.27
N ILE A 234 14.06 -13.76 18.41
CA ILE A 234 15.38 -13.53 19.00
C ILE A 234 15.18 -13.13 20.47
N GLY A 235 15.04 -14.13 21.34
CA GLY A 235 14.67 -13.89 22.74
C GLY A 235 13.16 -13.72 22.89
N SER A 236 12.71 -12.99 23.92
CA SER A 236 11.27 -12.77 24.17
C SER A 236 10.71 -11.48 23.60
N GLU A 237 11.60 -10.54 23.23
CA GLU A 237 11.21 -9.16 22.91
C GLU A 237 11.51 -8.76 21.47
N THR A 238 12.02 -9.67 20.63
CA THR A 238 12.49 -9.32 19.29
C THR A 238 12.05 -10.34 18.27
N ASP A 239 11.36 -9.85 17.25
CA ASP A 239 11.00 -10.61 16.05
C ASP A 239 11.89 -10.15 14.88
N LEU A 240 12.49 -11.13 14.20
CA LEU A 240 13.29 -10.94 13.00
C LEU A 240 12.57 -11.57 11.81
N LEU A 241 12.23 -10.76 10.82
CA LEU A 241 11.76 -11.20 9.51
C LEU A 241 12.92 -11.22 8.50
N PHE A 242 13.01 -12.31 7.73
CA PHE A 242 13.72 -12.33 6.46
C PHE A 242 12.82 -12.88 5.35
N ALA A 243 12.71 -12.12 4.26
CA ALA A 243 12.04 -12.53 3.05
C ALA A 243 13.01 -12.45 1.86
N ALA A 244 12.87 -13.39 0.93
CA ALA A 244 13.59 -13.35 -0.34
C ALA A 244 12.72 -13.93 -1.47
N GLY A 245 12.81 -13.34 -2.66
CA GLY A 245 11.98 -13.76 -3.77
C GLY A 245 12.38 -13.19 -5.11
N LEU A 246 11.40 -13.26 -6.01
CA LEU A 246 11.46 -12.79 -7.38
C LEU A 246 10.26 -11.90 -7.69
N GLY A 247 10.49 -10.90 -8.53
CA GLY A 247 9.44 -10.07 -9.11
C GLY A 247 9.56 -10.02 -10.63
N PHE A 248 8.42 -9.95 -11.30
CA PHE A 248 8.29 -9.62 -12.72
C PHE A 248 7.27 -8.51 -12.86
N ALA A 249 7.62 -7.44 -13.57
CA ALA A 249 6.69 -6.38 -13.93
C ALA A 249 6.75 -6.13 -15.44
N SER A 250 5.59 -5.83 -16.03
CA SER A 250 5.43 -5.41 -17.41
C SER A 250 4.43 -4.27 -17.45
N ILE A 251 4.75 -3.18 -18.14
CA ILE A 251 3.86 -2.04 -18.34
C ILE A 251 3.91 -1.66 -19.82
N GLY A 252 2.76 -1.64 -20.48
CA GLY A 252 2.58 -1.11 -21.82
C GLY A 252 1.82 0.21 -21.75
N LEU A 253 2.37 1.26 -22.34
CA LEU A 253 1.79 2.60 -22.38
C LEU A 253 2.00 3.22 -23.77
N GLY A 254 0.95 3.80 -24.33
CA GLY A 254 1.06 4.56 -25.58
C GLY A 254 -0.28 4.76 -26.27
N PRO A 255 -0.35 5.60 -27.31
CA PRO A 255 -1.56 5.73 -28.11
C PRO A 255 -1.88 4.41 -28.80
N ASP A 256 -3.13 4.24 -29.26
CA ASP A 256 -3.63 3.04 -29.97
C ASP A 256 -2.68 2.53 -31.07
N SER A 257 -1.93 3.42 -31.72
CA SER A 257 -1.06 3.12 -32.86
C SER A 257 0.38 2.73 -32.50
N VAL A 258 0.89 3.10 -31.31
CA VAL A 258 2.30 2.86 -30.93
C VAL A 258 2.39 2.71 -29.41
N LYS A 259 2.67 1.49 -28.94
CA LYS A 259 2.85 1.22 -27.50
C LYS A 259 4.32 1.07 -27.13
N VAL A 260 4.72 1.71 -26.03
CA VAL A 260 6.00 1.46 -25.37
C VAL A 260 5.79 0.44 -24.27
N THR A 261 6.48 -0.69 -24.35
CA THR A 261 6.44 -1.74 -23.34
C THR A 261 7.75 -1.75 -22.56
N SER A 262 7.64 -1.63 -21.23
CA SER A 262 8.73 -1.83 -20.28
C SER A 262 8.52 -3.15 -19.54
N THR A 263 9.58 -3.95 -19.41
CA THR A 263 9.57 -5.15 -18.55
C THR A 263 10.74 -5.13 -17.59
N ALA A 264 10.57 -5.72 -16.41
CA ALA A 264 11.61 -5.90 -15.41
C ALA A 264 11.47 -7.26 -14.72
N ILE A 265 12.60 -7.94 -14.53
CA ILE A 265 12.75 -9.12 -13.67
C ILE A 265 13.70 -8.73 -12.55
N VAL A 266 13.23 -8.83 -11.31
CA VAL A 266 14.00 -8.50 -10.10
C VAL A 266 14.29 -9.78 -9.33
N VAL A 267 15.57 -10.14 -9.22
CA VAL A 267 16.06 -11.30 -8.46
C VAL A 267 17.53 -11.08 -8.05
N PRO A 268 17.89 -11.26 -6.76
CA PRO A 268 16.99 -11.44 -5.62
C PRO A 268 16.28 -10.12 -5.27
N ASN A 269 15.05 -10.24 -4.79
CA ASN A 269 14.41 -9.21 -3.97
C ASN A 269 14.46 -9.68 -2.51
N TYR A 270 14.99 -8.90 -1.58
CA TYR A 270 15.02 -9.28 -0.16
C TYR A 270 14.54 -8.18 0.77
N THR A 271 13.84 -8.61 1.82
CA THR A 271 13.42 -7.77 2.94
C THR A 271 14.00 -8.36 4.22
N LEU A 272 14.65 -7.51 5.02
CA LEU A 272 15.05 -7.80 6.38
C LEU A 272 14.32 -6.81 7.28
N ALA A 273 13.63 -7.29 8.30
CA ALA A 273 12.97 -6.39 9.24
C ALA A 273 13.09 -6.90 10.66
N VAL A 274 13.22 -5.98 11.60
CA VAL A 274 13.35 -6.26 13.02
C VAL A 274 12.34 -5.40 13.77
N GLU A 275 11.55 -6.04 14.62
CA GLU A 275 10.69 -5.40 15.60
C GLU A 275 11.18 -5.79 17.00
N THR A 276 11.45 -4.82 17.87
CA THR A 276 11.99 -5.07 19.21
C THR A 276 11.40 -4.17 20.28
N ASN A 277 10.96 -4.75 21.40
CA ASN A 277 10.52 -3.97 22.56
C ASN A 277 11.74 -3.40 23.27
N VAL A 278 11.89 -2.07 23.20
CA VAL A 278 12.95 -1.34 23.90
C VAL A 278 12.55 -0.93 25.32
N ALA A 279 11.25 -0.93 25.60
CA ALA A 279 10.64 -0.81 26.92
C ALA A 279 9.22 -1.43 26.89
N ASP A 280 8.61 -1.62 28.06
CA ASP A 280 7.24 -2.18 28.20
C ASP A 280 6.14 -1.37 27.48
N TRP A 281 6.45 -0.15 27.05
CA TRP A 281 5.54 0.79 26.38
C TRP A 281 6.08 1.25 25.02
N ALA A 282 7.23 0.73 24.57
CA ALA A 282 7.90 1.20 23.37
C ALA A 282 8.54 0.08 22.55
N THR A 283 8.25 0.09 21.25
CA THR A 283 8.76 -0.87 20.26
C THR A 283 9.50 -0.13 19.16
N LEU A 284 10.75 -0.50 18.91
CA LEU A 284 11.56 0.01 17.81
C LEU A 284 11.44 -0.93 16.61
N ARG A 285 11.30 -0.35 15.42
CA ARG A 285 11.18 -1.07 14.15
C ARG A 285 12.25 -0.59 13.18
N VAL A 286 12.85 -1.53 12.46
CA VAL A 286 13.79 -1.24 11.38
C VAL A 286 13.51 -2.18 10.23
N GLY A 287 13.32 -1.63 9.04
CA GLY A 287 13.13 -2.34 7.79
C GLY A 287 14.26 -2.04 6.82
N LEU A 288 14.67 -3.04 6.05
CA LEU A 288 15.62 -2.93 4.96
C LEU A 288 15.10 -3.73 3.77
N ASN A 289 15.02 -3.07 2.63
CA ASN A 289 14.66 -3.68 1.36
C ASN A 289 15.82 -3.55 0.38
N ASN A 290 15.99 -4.57 -0.45
CA ASN A 290 16.89 -4.50 -1.57
C ASN A 290 16.36 -5.29 -2.76
N SER A 291 16.40 -4.65 -3.92
CA SER A 291 15.98 -5.22 -5.18
C SER A 291 17.12 -5.19 -6.17
N HIS A 292 17.45 -6.35 -6.74
CA HIS A 292 18.43 -6.46 -7.82
C HIS A 292 17.73 -6.67 -9.16
N LEU A 293 17.90 -5.72 -10.10
CA LEU A 293 17.40 -5.85 -11.46
C LEU A 293 18.24 -6.90 -12.21
N LEU A 294 17.67 -8.08 -12.40
CA LEU A 294 18.30 -9.13 -13.19
C LEU A 294 18.27 -8.76 -14.68
N SER A 295 17.12 -8.29 -15.16
CA SER A 295 16.95 -7.87 -16.55
C SER A 295 15.77 -6.93 -16.69
N GLY A 296 15.96 -5.83 -17.41
CA GLY A 296 14.89 -4.95 -17.85
C GLY A 296 14.99 -4.67 -19.34
N THR A 297 13.84 -4.45 -19.98
CA THR A 297 13.78 -4.07 -21.40
C THR A 297 12.77 -2.95 -21.61
N VAL A 298 13.08 -2.02 -22.50
CA VAL A 298 12.12 -1.05 -23.02
C VAL A 298 12.10 -1.14 -24.54
N GLU A 299 10.91 -1.34 -25.09
CA GLU A 299 10.68 -1.53 -26.53
C GLU A 299 9.48 -0.69 -26.98
N ALA A 300 9.62 0.01 -28.11
CA ALA A 300 8.50 0.72 -28.73
C ALA A 300 7.99 -0.09 -29.93
N GLU A 301 6.67 -0.24 -30.05
CA GLU A 301 6.05 -0.92 -31.16
C GLU A 301 6.42 -0.26 -32.50
N GLY A 302 6.76 -1.09 -33.51
CA GLY A 302 7.22 -0.60 -34.81
C GLY A 302 8.62 0.02 -34.82
N SER A 303 9.35 0.00 -33.70
CA SER A 303 10.74 0.43 -33.59
C SER A 303 11.69 -0.77 -33.56
N ASP A 304 12.83 -0.65 -34.24
CA ASP A 304 13.96 -1.58 -34.10
C ASP A 304 14.80 -1.28 -32.84
N GLN A 305 14.49 -0.20 -32.10
CA GLN A 305 15.21 0.17 -30.90
C GLN A 305 14.66 -0.54 -29.67
N LYS A 306 15.50 -1.41 -29.11
CA LYS A 306 15.32 -2.08 -27.82
C LYS A 306 16.40 -1.60 -26.86
N MET A 307 15.99 -1.02 -25.73
CA MET A 307 16.89 -0.74 -24.63
C MET A 307 16.87 -1.89 -23.64
N THR A 308 18.03 -2.28 -23.13
CA THR A 308 18.17 -3.32 -22.12
C THR A 308 18.98 -2.82 -20.95
N GLU A 309 18.55 -3.13 -19.73
CA GLU A 309 19.24 -2.78 -18.49
C GLU A 309 19.43 -4.05 -17.64
N MET A 310 20.54 -4.13 -16.91
CA MET A 310 20.84 -5.23 -16.00
C MET A 310 21.77 -4.76 -14.89
N GLY A 311 21.63 -5.37 -13.71
CA GLY A 311 22.60 -5.28 -12.62
C GLY A 311 22.45 -4.05 -11.73
N THR A 312 21.44 -3.21 -11.94
CA THR A 312 21.11 -2.13 -11.01
C THR A 312 20.53 -2.70 -9.72
N THR A 313 20.87 -2.06 -8.61
CA THR A 313 20.48 -2.49 -7.27
C THR A 313 20.01 -1.27 -6.50
N GLU A 314 18.84 -1.37 -5.89
CA GLU A 314 18.29 -0.35 -5.01
C GLU A 314 18.26 -0.88 -3.58
N THR A 315 18.58 -0.04 -2.60
CA THR A 315 18.51 -0.40 -1.18
C THR A 315 17.86 0.74 -0.42
N ASN A 316 16.76 0.42 0.25
CA ASN A 316 16.00 1.37 1.04
C ASN A 316 15.90 0.85 2.47
N TYR A 317 15.89 1.77 3.43
CA TYR A 317 15.71 1.42 4.84
C TYR A 317 14.68 2.37 5.48
N SER A 318 13.98 1.85 6.49
CA SER A 318 12.95 2.56 7.23
C SER A 318 13.10 2.30 8.72
N VAL A 319 12.64 3.25 9.52
CA VAL A 319 12.71 3.19 10.98
C VAL A 319 11.39 3.67 11.54
N GLY A 320 10.87 2.98 12.55
CA GLY A 320 9.60 3.33 13.18
C GLY A 320 9.64 3.15 14.69
N LEU A 321 8.73 3.83 15.36
CA LEU A 321 8.53 3.74 16.81
C LEU A 321 7.06 3.48 17.10
N GLY A 322 6.78 2.39 17.80
CA GLY A 322 5.47 2.11 18.38
C GLY A 322 5.47 2.49 19.86
N LEU A 323 4.43 3.19 20.29
CA LEU A 323 4.18 3.54 21.68
C LEU A 323 2.86 2.92 22.10
N GLU A 324 2.88 2.18 23.20
CA GLU A 324 1.74 1.41 23.68
C GLU A 324 1.29 1.93 25.04
N TYR A 325 -0.02 2.17 25.17
CA TYR A 325 -0.66 2.59 26.42
C TYR A 325 -2.05 1.96 26.53
N ASP A 326 -2.14 0.87 27.29
CA ASP A 326 -3.38 0.09 27.45
C ASP A 326 -3.91 -0.36 26.08
N SER A 327 -5.17 -0.10 25.76
CA SER A 327 -5.76 -0.39 24.45
C SER A 327 -5.34 0.56 23.31
N PHE A 328 -4.53 1.60 23.60
CA PHE A 328 -4.08 2.55 22.59
C PHE A 328 -2.67 2.26 22.11
N LYS A 329 -2.47 2.40 20.81
CA LYS A 329 -1.18 2.33 20.14
C LYS A 329 -0.97 3.57 19.28
N LEU A 330 0.23 4.14 19.35
CA LEU A 330 0.69 5.21 18.49
C LEU A 330 1.91 4.70 17.71
N ASP A 331 1.78 4.60 16.39
CA ASP A 331 2.90 4.28 15.50
C ASP A 331 3.40 5.57 14.83
N LEU A 332 4.71 5.74 14.78
CA LEU A 332 5.41 6.89 14.20
C LEU A 332 6.42 6.40 13.17
N ASP A 333 6.47 7.06 12.02
CA ASP A 333 7.64 6.98 11.14
C ASP A 333 8.77 7.82 11.75
N LEU A 334 9.91 7.22 12.05
CA LEU A 334 11.03 8.02 12.55
C LEU A 334 11.81 8.57 11.38
N ASN A 335 12.10 9.87 11.42
CA ASN A 335 13.10 10.45 10.54
C ASN A 335 14.42 9.69 10.71
N PRO A 336 15.00 9.09 9.65
CA PRO A 336 16.23 8.32 9.74
C PRO A 336 17.40 9.06 10.41
N ASP A 337 17.45 10.39 10.28
CA ASP A 337 18.47 11.23 10.92
C ASP A 337 18.40 11.20 12.45
N PHE A 338 17.28 10.75 13.02
CA PHE A 338 17.18 10.50 14.46
C PHE A 338 18.23 9.49 14.93
N LEU A 339 18.54 8.47 14.13
CA LEU A 339 19.52 7.45 14.49
C LEU A 339 20.97 7.96 14.44
N THR A 340 21.25 8.92 13.56
CA THR A 340 22.60 9.46 13.39
C THR A 340 22.85 10.67 14.30
N ASN A 341 21.80 11.37 14.73
CA ASN A 341 21.89 12.55 15.58
C ASN A 341 20.76 12.64 16.62
N PRO A 342 20.61 11.66 17.53
CA PRO A 342 19.45 11.61 18.44
C PRO A 342 19.40 12.80 19.41
N VAL A 343 20.55 13.35 19.80
CA VAL A 343 20.62 14.51 20.70
C VAL A 343 19.97 15.75 20.08
N HIS A 344 20.13 15.96 18.77
CA HIS A 344 19.51 17.07 18.05
C HIS A 344 17.98 17.07 18.17
N TYR A 345 17.37 15.89 18.05
CA TYR A 345 15.93 15.71 18.20
C TYR A 345 15.47 15.74 19.68
N ILE A 346 16.18 15.05 20.58
CA ILE A 346 15.83 15.00 22.01
C ILE A 346 15.91 16.39 22.66
N THR A 347 16.84 17.23 22.22
CA THR A 347 17.00 18.60 22.74
C THR A 347 16.09 19.62 22.05
N GLY A 348 15.28 19.20 21.08
CA GLY A 348 14.37 20.07 20.32
C GLY A 348 15.09 21.06 19.40
N ASN A 349 16.33 20.77 19.01
CA ASN A 349 17.12 21.61 18.10
C ASN A 349 16.89 21.24 16.63
N ASN A 350 15.81 20.53 16.31
CA ASN A 350 15.51 19.93 15.01
C ASN A 350 14.61 20.81 14.13
N ASP A 351 14.86 22.12 14.15
CA ASP A 351 14.17 23.10 13.31
C ASP A 351 14.31 22.71 11.83
N GLY A 352 13.19 22.49 11.15
CA GLY A 352 13.16 22.08 9.73
C GLY A 352 13.36 20.57 9.49
N SER A 353 13.57 19.77 10.53
CA SER A 353 13.66 18.30 10.45
C SER A 353 12.79 17.68 11.54
N PRO A 354 11.49 17.47 11.32
CA PRO A 354 10.61 16.90 12.34
C PRO A 354 11.06 15.48 12.74
N LEU A 355 10.78 15.09 13.99
CA LEU A 355 11.11 13.75 14.50
C LEU A 355 10.41 12.64 13.69
N SER A 356 9.20 12.95 13.22
CA SER A 356 8.32 12.08 12.46
C SER A 356 7.49 12.94 11.51
N THR A 357 7.14 12.37 10.36
CA THR A 357 6.33 13.01 9.32
C THR A 357 4.89 12.52 9.32
N LYS A 358 4.63 11.33 9.85
CA LYS A 358 3.35 10.64 9.90
C LYS A 358 3.14 9.96 11.25
N ALA A 359 1.89 9.97 11.72
CA ALA A 359 1.49 9.29 12.93
C ALA A 359 0.18 8.52 12.71
N THR A 360 0.09 7.31 13.25
CA THR A 360 -1.15 6.52 13.25
C THR A 360 -1.54 6.17 14.67
N ILE A 361 -2.81 6.39 15.01
CA ILE A 361 -3.39 6.04 16.30
C ILE A 361 -4.34 4.88 16.12
N THR A 362 -4.17 3.82 16.90
CA THR A 362 -5.03 2.64 16.91
C THR A 362 -5.60 2.41 18.30
N TYR A 363 -6.88 2.03 18.37
CA TYR A 363 -7.57 1.60 19.58
C TYR A 363 -8.20 0.22 19.36
N THR A 364 -7.87 -0.74 20.22
CA THR A 364 -8.35 -2.13 20.14
C THR A 364 -9.30 -2.46 21.30
N PHE A 365 -10.42 -3.14 21.03
CA PHE A 365 -11.48 -3.38 22.03
C PHE A 365 -12.11 -4.78 22.02
#